data_AF-A0A420M5J2-F1
#
_entry.id   AF-A0A420M5J2-F1
#
_cell.length_a   1.000
_cell.length_b   1.000
_cell.length_c   1.000
_cell.angle_alpha   90.00
_cell.angle_beta   90.00
_cell.angle_gamma   90.00
#
_symmetry.space_group_name_H-M   'P 1'
#
loop_
_entity.id
_entity.type
_entity.pdbx_description
1 polymer ?
#
loop_
_entity_poly.entity_id
_entity_poly.type
_entity_poly.pdbx_seq_one_letter_code
_entity_poly.pdbx_strand_id
1 'polypeptide(L)'
;METLDEIQWQPITTLENFEFEPELTCQDLPCQLTFETEQVDRHITTPEPRHLSPAPSMYTPPVSSQLTSGDPASDPTTHLRYDDPRAIHQRYVKSREDWYKAQPPGTWLGNRQYRKAMGLPLGYPKASYSWCLDYKQMGRYCKTSTGLREWTKEEMMVYLDWDKAETDRIEARVAEETENGRLFTSRRGIGELWEMAQRDIDEQEALYSAAEQEESCIVVQP
;
A
#
# COMPACT_ATOMS: atom_id res chain seq x y z
N MET A 1 -12.61 -18.06 55.69
CA MET A 1 -12.35 -16.62 55.55
C MET A 1 -10.87 -16.49 55.30
N GLU A 2 -10.48 -16.49 54.03
CA GLU A 2 -9.10 -16.31 53.61
C GLU A 2 -9.04 -14.97 52.88
N THR A 3 -8.29 -14.03 53.45
CA THR A 3 -8.00 -12.72 52.88
C THR A 3 -6.90 -12.88 51.86
N LEU A 4 -7.22 -12.68 50.58
CA LEU A 4 -6.25 -12.63 49.48
C LEU A 4 -5.61 -11.24 49.44
N ASP A 5 -4.28 -11.26 49.52
CA ASP A 5 -3.41 -10.09 49.58
C ASP A 5 -3.58 -9.15 48.38
N GLU A 6 -3.52 -7.86 48.72
CA GLU A 6 -3.58 -6.70 47.86
C GLU A 6 -2.28 -6.59 47.03
N ILE A 7 -2.37 -6.84 45.72
CA ILE A 7 -1.23 -6.71 44.81
C ILE A 7 -0.99 -5.21 44.53
N GLN A 8 -0.03 -4.65 45.25
CA GLN A 8 0.47 -3.29 45.06
C GLN A 8 1.39 -3.22 43.83
N TRP A 9 0.90 -2.65 42.73
CA TRP A 9 1.75 -2.34 41.58
C TRP A 9 2.61 -1.11 41.87
N GLN A 10 3.94 -1.28 41.85
CA GLN A 10 4.90 -0.18 41.92
C GLN A 10 5.22 0.34 40.51
N PRO A 11 5.36 1.66 40.29
CA PRO A 11 5.74 2.22 39.00
C PRO A 11 7.23 1.98 38.71
N ILE A 12 7.55 1.46 37.52
CA ILE A 12 8.94 1.32 37.06
C ILE A 12 9.46 2.70 36.64
N THR A 13 10.12 3.39 37.56
CA THR A 13 11.07 4.45 37.23
C THR A 13 12.47 3.87 37.35
N THR A 14 13.20 3.74 36.23
CA THR A 14 14.65 3.98 36.06
C THR A 14 15.08 3.45 34.69
N LEU A 15 15.35 4.36 33.76
CA LEU A 15 16.15 4.12 32.55
C LEU A 15 17.61 4.03 32.98
N GLU A 16 18.15 2.82 33.06
CA GLU A 16 19.60 2.60 33.04
C GLU A 16 20.05 2.30 31.61
N ASN A 17 21.16 2.93 31.26
CA ASN A 17 21.77 2.99 29.94
C ASN A 17 22.08 1.58 29.41
N PHE A 18 21.45 1.20 28.29
CA PHE A 18 21.91 0.06 27.51
C PHE A 18 22.92 0.55 26.49
N GLU A 19 24.19 0.40 26.85
CA GLU A 19 25.37 0.62 26.04
C GLU A 19 25.39 -0.40 24.89
N PHE A 20 25.27 0.07 23.65
CA PHE A 20 25.25 -0.78 22.45
C PHE A 20 26.69 -1.04 22.01
N GLU A 21 27.19 -2.24 22.30
CA GLU A 21 28.46 -2.76 21.77
C GLU A 21 28.43 -2.83 20.23
N PRO A 22 29.51 -2.46 19.52
CA PRO A 22 29.55 -2.44 18.06
C PRO A 22 29.64 -3.86 17.46
N GLU A 23 28.75 -4.13 16.50
CA GLU A 23 28.68 -5.41 15.79
C GLU A 23 30.00 -5.83 15.13
N LEU A 24 30.31 -7.11 15.36
CA LEU A 24 31.33 -7.90 14.70
C LEU A 24 31.12 -7.91 13.18
N THR A 25 32.20 -7.63 12.46
CA THR A 25 32.33 -7.72 11.01
C THR A 25 32.04 -9.13 10.50
N CYS A 26 31.00 -9.29 9.67
CA CYS A 26 30.77 -10.49 8.87
C CYS A 26 31.79 -10.57 7.72
N GLN A 27 32.98 -11.10 8.01
CA GLN A 27 33.76 -11.85 7.04
C GLN A 27 33.80 -13.30 7.53
N ASP A 28 33.73 -14.24 6.59
CA ASP A 28 33.74 -15.70 6.77
C ASP A 28 32.38 -16.41 6.89
N LEU A 29 31.71 -16.61 5.75
CA LEU A 29 31.07 -17.90 5.47
C LEU A 29 31.27 -18.28 3.98
N PRO A 30 31.68 -19.53 3.67
CA PRO A 30 32.02 -19.98 2.33
C PRO A 30 30.80 -20.26 1.44
N CYS A 31 30.83 -19.71 0.23
CA CYS A 31 29.95 -20.05 -0.89
C CYS A 31 30.22 -21.48 -1.37
N GLN A 32 29.26 -22.39 -1.23
CA GLN A 32 28.89 -23.37 -2.26
C GLN A 32 27.59 -24.08 -1.87
N LEU A 33 26.49 -23.82 -2.60
CA LEU A 33 25.42 -24.80 -2.76
C LEU A 33 24.97 -24.81 -4.21
N THR A 34 25.51 -25.77 -4.97
CA THR A 34 25.10 -26.16 -6.31
C THR A 34 23.77 -26.89 -6.24
N PHE A 35 22.75 -26.43 -6.95
CA PHE A 35 21.51 -27.18 -7.16
C PHE A 35 21.70 -28.11 -8.36
N GLU A 36 21.76 -29.41 -8.11
CA GLU A 36 21.64 -30.44 -9.14
C GLU A 36 20.14 -30.65 -9.46
N THR A 37 19.76 -30.41 -10.71
CA THR A 37 18.44 -30.75 -11.26
C THR A 37 18.43 -32.20 -11.70
N GLU A 38 17.69 -33.05 -10.98
CA GLU A 38 17.43 -34.44 -11.34
C GLU A 38 16.30 -34.52 -12.39
N GLN A 39 16.62 -35.16 -13.51
CA GLN A 39 15.78 -35.41 -14.68
C GLN A 39 15.03 -36.75 -14.49
N VAL A 40 13.70 -36.75 -14.50
CA VAL A 40 12.91 -37.99 -14.57
C VAL A 40 12.25 -38.08 -15.94
N ASP A 41 12.76 -39.03 -16.70
CA ASP A 41 12.34 -39.47 -18.02
C ASP A 41 11.12 -40.41 -17.91
N ARG A 42 10.08 -40.16 -18.72
CA ARG A 42 8.95 -41.09 -18.92
C ARG A 42 8.53 -41.07 -20.38
N HIS A 43 9.08 -42.00 -21.14
CA HIS A 43 8.62 -42.42 -22.46
C HIS A 43 7.22 -43.04 -22.41
N ILE A 44 6.27 -42.54 -23.22
CA ILE A 44 5.15 -43.35 -23.73
C ILE A 44 4.96 -43.07 -25.23
N THR A 45 4.86 -44.20 -25.94
CA THR A 45 4.90 -44.49 -27.37
C THR A 45 3.73 -43.99 -28.23
N THR A 46 4.07 -43.57 -29.46
CA THR A 46 3.22 -43.28 -30.63
C THR A 46 2.55 -44.53 -31.24
N PRO A 47 1.34 -44.43 -31.82
CA PRO A 47 1.23 -44.71 -33.27
C PRO A 47 0.25 -43.77 -34.03
N GLU A 48 0.53 -43.57 -35.32
CA GLU A 48 -0.20 -42.74 -36.31
C GLU A 48 -1.09 -43.64 -37.25
N PRO A 49 -1.74 -43.13 -38.33
CA PRO A 49 -3.16 -42.75 -38.44
C PRO A 49 -3.98 -43.66 -39.39
N ARG A 50 -5.33 -43.59 -39.37
CA ARG A 50 -6.16 -43.91 -40.56
C ARG A 50 -7.43 -43.06 -40.63
N HIS A 51 -7.63 -42.54 -41.84
CA HIS A 51 -8.78 -41.78 -42.34
C HIS A 51 -10.15 -42.44 -42.09
N LEU A 52 -11.20 -41.62 -41.95
CA LEU A 52 -12.39 -41.60 -42.82
C LEU A 52 -13.34 -40.48 -42.37
N SER A 53 -13.62 -39.53 -43.28
CA SER A 53 -14.76 -38.60 -43.22
C SER A 53 -15.97 -39.28 -43.91
N PRO A 54 -17.23 -38.89 -43.63
CA PRO A 54 -17.84 -37.80 -44.42
C PRO A 54 -18.85 -36.90 -43.68
N ALA A 55 -18.94 -35.63 -44.10
CA ALA A 55 -20.01 -34.68 -43.74
C ALA A 55 -21.31 -34.96 -44.55
N PRO A 56 -22.45 -34.29 -44.23
CA PRO A 56 -22.70 -33.01 -44.90
C PRO A 56 -23.45 -31.92 -44.10
N SER A 57 -23.14 -30.67 -44.47
CA SER A 57 -24.02 -29.53 -44.70
C SER A 57 -24.85 -28.91 -43.56
N MET A 58 -24.59 -27.64 -43.24
CA MET A 58 -25.40 -26.49 -43.68
C MET A 58 -24.67 -25.15 -43.37
N TYR A 59 -24.45 -24.32 -44.41
CA TYR A 59 -24.39 -22.84 -44.51
C TYR A 59 -24.64 -22.03 -43.22
N THR A 60 -23.99 -20.91 -42.81
CA THR A 60 -23.27 -19.73 -43.39
C THR A 60 -23.03 -18.72 -42.22
N PRO A 61 -22.43 -17.50 -42.36
CA PRO A 61 -21.15 -17.02 -42.93
C PRO A 61 -20.33 -16.22 -41.83
N PRO A 62 -19.22 -15.51 -42.15
CA PRO A 62 -18.24 -15.03 -41.17
C PRO A 62 -18.53 -13.62 -40.67
N VAL A 63 -18.31 -13.34 -39.38
CA VAL A 63 -18.20 -11.97 -38.88
C VAL A 63 -16.72 -11.60 -38.77
N SER A 64 -16.22 -11.00 -39.84
CA SER A 64 -15.09 -10.08 -39.77
C SER A 64 -15.64 -8.71 -39.38
N SER A 65 -15.18 -8.17 -38.24
CA SER A 65 -15.09 -6.74 -37.91
C SER A 65 -14.66 -6.66 -36.45
N GLN A 66 -13.71 -5.84 -35.99
CA GLN A 66 -12.88 -4.82 -36.61
C GLN A 66 -11.80 -4.53 -35.56
N LEU A 67 -10.57 -4.32 -35.99
CA LEU A 67 -9.56 -3.61 -35.20
C LEU A 67 -10.10 -2.21 -34.90
N THR A 68 -10.58 -1.98 -33.67
CA THR A 68 -10.68 -0.63 -33.13
C THR A 68 -9.33 -0.28 -32.53
N SER A 69 -8.52 0.39 -33.35
CA SER A 69 -7.48 1.30 -32.92
C SER A 69 -8.12 2.35 -32.00
N GLY A 70 -8.18 2.07 -30.71
CA GLY A 70 -8.43 3.06 -29.67
C GLY A 70 -7.11 3.68 -29.27
N ASP A 71 -6.92 4.94 -29.67
CA ASP A 71 -5.90 5.84 -29.14
C ASP A 71 -5.89 5.75 -27.59
N PRO A 72 -4.75 5.54 -26.91
CA PRO A 72 -4.68 5.63 -25.46
C PRO A 72 -4.66 7.11 -25.05
N ALA A 73 -5.76 7.81 -25.32
CA ALA A 73 -6.08 9.02 -24.58
C ALA A 73 -6.25 8.58 -23.12
N SER A 74 -5.28 8.96 -22.28
CA SER A 74 -5.24 8.78 -20.83
C SER A 74 -6.63 8.55 -20.21
N ASP A 75 -6.92 7.30 -19.86
CA ASP A 75 -8.14 6.93 -19.15
C ASP A 75 -8.18 7.67 -17.80
N PRO A 76 -9.08 8.65 -17.58
CA PRO A 76 -9.06 9.48 -16.40
C PRO A 76 -9.99 8.93 -15.31
N THR A 77 -10.18 7.61 -15.18
CA THR A 77 -11.05 7.06 -14.11
C THR A 77 -10.71 5.63 -13.71
N THR A 78 -9.44 5.27 -13.59
CA THR A 78 -9.13 4.19 -12.63
C THR A 78 -9.26 4.78 -11.24
N HIS A 79 -10.41 4.54 -10.60
CA HIS A 79 -10.58 4.82 -9.17
C HIS A 79 -9.52 4.01 -8.43
N LEU A 80 -8.53 4.72 -7.89
CA LEU A 80 -7.45 4.12 -7.13
C LEU A 80 -7.94 4.00 -5.70
N ARG A 81 -7.68 2.85 -5.07
CA ARG A 81 -7.98 2.66 -3.64
C ARG A 81 -7.29 3.74 -2.82
N TYR A 82 -7.86 4.05 -1.67
CA TYR A 82 -7.31 5.08 -0.79
C TYR A 82 -5.87 4.78 -0.36
N ASP A 83 -5.50 3.50 -0.20
CA ASP A 83 -4.18 3.02 0.21
C ASP A 83 -3.16 2.92 -0.95
N ASP A 84 -3.58 3.18 -2.20
CA ASP A 84 -2.67 3.14 -3.34
C ASP A 84 -1.65 4.29 -3.26
N PRO A 85 -0.33 4.01 -3.39
CA PRO A 85 0.71 5.05 -3.28
C PRO A 85 0.54 6.21 -4.27
N ARG A 86 -0.06 5.97 -5.44
CA ARG A 86 -0.34 7.03 -6.43
C ARG A 86 -1.49 7.91 -5.95
N ALA A 87 -2.54 7.34 -5.38
CA ALA A 87 -3.66 8.08 -4.81
C ALA A 87 -3.18 8.94 -3.62
N ILE A 88 -2.37 8.35 -2.75
CA ILE A 88 -1.71 9.04 -1.63
C ILE A 88 -0.90 10.24 -2.14
N HIS A 89 -0.08 10.05 -3.17
CA HIS A 89 0.70 11.14 -3.76
C HIS A 89 -0.18 12.22 -4.41
N GLN A 90 -1.25 11.85 -5.11
CA GLN A 90 -2.19 12.82 -5.71
C GLN A 90 -2.82 13.73 -4.64
N ARG A 91 -3.28 13.16 -3.52
CA ARG A 91 -3.84 13.94 -2.40
C ARG A 91 -2.81 14.88 -1.79
N TYR A 92 -1.56 14.45 -1.65
CA TYR A 92 -0.48 15.30 -1.18
C TYR A 92 -0.19 16.48 -2.12
N VAL A 93 -0.09 16.23 -3.42
CA VAL A 93 0.14 17.28 -4.42
C VAL A 93 -0.99 18.30 -4.36
N LYS A 94 -2.23 17.83 -4.27
CA LYS A 94 -3.40 18.69 -4.15
C LYS A 94 -3.33 19.57 -2.89
N SER A 95 -3.16 18.95 -1.71
CA SER A 95 -3.07 19.70 -0.45
C SER A 95 -1.93 20.73 -0.46
N ARG A 96 -0.81 20.39 -1.09
CA ARG A 96 0.31 21.31 -1.31
C ARG A 96 -0.05 22.47 -2.24
N GLU A 97 -0.75 22.20 -3.33
CA GLU A 97 -1.21 23.24 -4.26
C GLU A 97 -2.22 24.19 -3.61
N ASP A 98 -3.12 23.67 -2.77
CA ASP A 98 -4.07 24.50 -2.04
C ASP A 98 -3.38 25.36 -0.99
N TRP A 99 -2.37 24.80 -0.30
CA TRP A 99 -1.50 25.58 0.58
C TRP A 99 -0.74 26.68 -0.19
N TYR A 100 -0.26 26.39 -1.40
CA TYR A 100 0.40 27.38 -2.28
C TYR A 100 -0.55 28.52 -2.69
N LYS A 101 -1.78 28.21 -3.08
CA LYS A 101 -2.81 29.21 -3.45
C LYS A 101 -3.17 30.12 -2.28
N ALA A 102 -3.11 29.61 -1.06
CA ALA A 102 -3.39 30.38 0.16
C ALA A 102 -2.25 31.34 0.57
N GLN A 103 -1.06 31.24 -0.05
CA GLN A 103 0.08 32.09 0.33
C GLN A 103 0.00 33.49 -0.32
N PRO A 104 0.55 34.52 0.34
CA PRO A 104 0.64 35.86 -0.25
C PRO A 104 1.43 35.87 -1.57
N PRO A 105 1.04 36.71 -2.54
CA PRO A 105 1.79 36.88 -3.78
C PRO A 105 3.26 37.25 -3.53
N GLY A 106 4.19 36.63 -4.26
CA GLY A 106 5.62 36.86 -4.12
C GLY A 106 6.30 36.04 -3.01
N THR A 107 5.56 35.21 -2.28
CA THR A 107 6.15 34.24 -1.34
C THR A 107 6.91 33.17 -2.13
N TRP A 108 8.13 32.84 -1.69
CA TRP A 108 8.87 31.72 -2.28
C TRP A 108 8.26 30.38 -1.83
N LEU A 109 7.60 29.70 -2.76
CA LEU A 109 6.90 28.44 -2.52
C LEU A 109 7.80 27.26 -2.90
N GLY A 110 7.82 26.25 -2.03
CA GLY A 110 8.57 25.04 -2.27
C GLY A 110 8.09 23.91 -1.38
N ASN A 111 8.40 22.69 -1.82
CA ASN A 111 7.98 21.48 -1.11
C ASN A 111 8.48 21.47 0.34
N ARG A 112 9.69 21.99 0.57
CA ARG A 112 10.28 22.07 1.92
C ARG A 112 9.49 22.99 2.86
N GLN A 113 8.96 24.09 2.36
CA GLN A 113 8.16 25.05 3.13
C GLN A 113 6.83 24.43 3.49
N TYR A 114 6.17 23.84 2.50
CA TYR A 114 4.92 23.14 2.70
C TYR A 114 5.06 22.07 3.79
N ARG A 115 6.08 21.20 3.68
CA ARG A 115 6.33 20.15 4.68
C ARG A 115 6.57 20.72 6.08
N LYS A 116 7.34 21.81 6.19
CA LYS A 116 7.51 22.50 7.48
C LYS A 116 6.20 23.06 8.04
N ALA A 117 5.38 23.67 7.19
CA ALA A 117 4.11 24.25 7.60
C ALA A 117 3.12 23.18 8.08
N MET A 118 3.13 22.02 7.44
CA MET A 118 2.28 20.86 7.80
C MET A 118 2.90 19.96 8.89
N GLY A 119 4.06 20.32 9.45
CA GLY A 119 4.75 19.51 10.46
C GLY A 119 5.29 18.17 9.95
N LEU A 120 5.43 18.00 8.64
CA LEU A 120 5.89 16.76 8.02
C LEU A 120 7.42 16.63 8.06
N PRO A 121 7.96 15.40 8.21
CA PRO A 121 9.39 15.15 8.16
C PRO A 121 10.03 15.67 6.87
N LEU A 122 11.23 16.26 6.93
CA LEU A 122 11.91 16.72 5.70
C LEU A 122 12.58 15.59 4.92
N GLY A 123 12.67 14.42 5.50
CA GLY A 123 13.25 13.22 4.93
C GLY A 123 13.22 12.09 5.93
N TYR A 124 13.51 10.89 5.42
CA TYR A 124 13.52 9.66 6.19
C TYR A 124 14.90 9.00 6.13
N PRO A 125 15.25 8.10 7.07
CA PRO A 125 16.48 7.32 6.97
C PRO A 125 16.43 6.38 5.76
N LYS A 126 17.60 5.97 5.27
CA LYS A 126 17.73 5.10 4.09
C LYS A 126 16.94 3.79 4.24
N ALA A 127 16.84 3.25 5.45
CA ALA A 127 16.09 2.04 5.75
C ALA A 127 14.60 2.19 5.40
N SER A 128 13.95 3.31 5.73
CA SER A 128 12.54 3.55 5.42
C SER A 128 12.28 3.58 3.91
N TYR A 129 13.18 4.20 3.14
CA TYR A 129 13.09 4.20 1.69
C TYR A 129 13.28 2.80 1.09
N SER A 130 14.14 1.96 1.67
CA SER A 130 14.28 0.57 1.23
C SER A 130 13.04 -0.25 1.55
N TRP A 131 12.46 -0.01 2.74
CA TRP A 131 11.27 -0.73 3.21
C TRP A 131 10.03 -0.40 2.37
N CYS A 132 9.81 0.86 2.00
CA CYS A 132 8.62 1.22 1.21
C CYS A 132 8.66 0.68 -0.24
N LEU A 133 9.84 0.28 -0.75
CA LEU A 133 9.98 -0.38 -2.06
C LEU A 133 9.77 -1.90 -1.99
N ASP A 134 9.51 -2.45 -0.80
CA ASP A 134 9.14 -3.85 -0.64
C ASP A 134 7.83 -4.16 -1.38
N TYR A 135 7.67 -5.40 -1.83
CA TYR A 135 6.52 -5.82 -2.62
C TYR A 135 5.19 -5.73 -1.85
N LYS A 136 5.23 -5.72 -0.51
CA LYS A 136 4.04 -5.54 0.34
C LYS A 136 3.60 -4.10 0.48
N GLN A 137 4.48 -3.15 0.15
CA GLN A 137 4.24 -1.72 0.30
C GLN A 137 3.97 -1.09 -1.07
N MET A 138 4.83 -0.18 -1.55
CA MET A 138 4.67 0.45 -2.86
C MET A 138 5.14 -0.44 -4.02
N GLY A 139 5.90 -1.50 -3.72
CA GLY A 139 6.60 -2.31 -4.71
C GLY A 139 7.78 -1.58 -5.36
N ARG A 140 8.56 -2.32 -6.15
CA ARG A 140 9.79 -1.82 -6.78
C ARG A 140 9.56 -0.69 -7.79
N TYR A 141 8.42 -0.71 -8.48
CA TYR A 141 8.12 0.21 -9.58
C TYR A 141 6.67 0.68 -9.54
N CYS A 142 6.47 1.95 -9.88
CA CYS A 142 5.18 2.53 -10.17
C CYS A 142 4.68 2.04 -11.53
N LYS A 143 3.46 1.51 -11.57
CA LYS A 143 2.76 1.19 -12.82
C LYS A 143 2.10 2.46 -13.36
N THR A 144 2.44 2.86 -14.57
CA THR A 144 1.84 3.98 -15.30
C THR A 144 1.31 3.49 -16.64
N SER A 145 0.46 4.28 -17.31
CA SER A 145 -0.05 3.95 -18.65
C SER A 145 1.07 3.76 -19.68
N THR A 146 2.19 4.48 -19.51
CA THR A 146 3.37 4.39 -20.38
C THR A 146 4.27 3.19 -20.05
N GLY A 147 4.09 2.55 -18.90
CA GLY A 147 4.89 1.40 -18.46
C GLY A 147 5.31 1.48 -16.99
N LEU A 148 6.40 0.77 -16.67
CA LEU A 148 6.98 0.74 -15.33
C LEU A 148 7.97 1.90 -15.16
N ARG A 149 7.86 2.62 -14.05
CA ARG A 149 8.73 3.74 -13.68
C ARG A 149 9.23 3.58 -12.25
N GLU A 150 10.44 4.05 -11.96
CA GLU A 150 10.92 4.15 -10.57
C GLU A 150 10.12 5.18 -9.76
N TRP A 151 9.93 4.90 -8.48
CA TRP A 151 9.34 5.86 -7.54
C TRP A 151 10.27 7.04 -7.31
N THR A 152 9.72 8.25 -7.34
CA THR A 152 10.48 9.43 -6.94
C THR A 152 10.63 9.46 -5.42
N LYS A 153 11.70 10.13 -4.95
CA LYS A 153 11.91 10.33 -3.52
C LYS A 153 10.74 11.06 -2.85
N GLU A 154 10.09 11.97 -3.56
CA GLU A 154 8.90 12.65 -3.06
C GLU A 154 7.75 11.68 -2.84
N GLU A 155 7.39 10.88 -3.85
CA GLU A 155 6.34 9.85 -3.75
C GLU A 155 6.60 8.89 -2.57
N MET A 156 7.85 8.47 -2.39
CA MET A 156 8.24 7.61 -1.27
C MET A 156 8.08 8.32 0.09
N MET A 157 8.47 9.59 0.20
CA MET A 157 8.28 10.34 1.45
C MET A 157 6.81 10.51 1.78
N VAL A 158 5.98 10.82 0.78
CA VAL A 158 4.55 11.00 0.98
C VAL A 158 3.88 9.70 1.43
N TYR A 159 4.26 8.57 0.84
CA TYR A 159 3.80 7.27 1.29
C TYR A 159 4.18 6.99 2.75
N LEU A 160 5.43 7.30 3.14
CA LEU A 160 5.89 7.15 4.52
C LEU A 160 5.19 8.11 5.50
N ASP A 161 4.81 9.31 5.05
CA ASP A 161 4.01 10.23 5.86
C ASP A 161 2.63 9.62 6.14
N TRP A 162 1.99 9.07 5.10
CA TRP A 162 0.68 8.42 5.19
C TRP A 162 0.73 7.15 6.04
N ASP A 163 1.70 6.27 5.81
CA ASP A 163 1.87 5.01 6.56
C ASP A 163 2.07 5.26 8.06
N LYS A 164 2.87 6.29 8.40
CA LYS A 164 3.04 6.70 9.79
C LYS A 164 1.73 7.23 10.38
N ALA A 165 1.04 8.13 9.68
CA ALA A 165 -0.22 8.70 10.16
C ALA A 165 -1.30 7.61 10.34
N GLU A 166 -1.32 6.62 9.46
CA GLU A 166 -2.25 5.50 9.51
C GLU A 166 -1.92 4.54 10.65
N THR A 167 -0.64 4.25 10.87
CA THR A 167 -0.19 3.50 12.04
C THR A 167 -0.58 4.20 13.34
N ASP A 168 -0.31 5.51 13.45
CA ASP A 168 -0.68 6.32 14.62
C ASP A 168 -2.22 6.28 14.86
N ARG A 169 -3.04 6.30 13.79
CA ARG A 169 -4.51 6.19 13.87
C ARG A 169 -4.95 4.83 14.40
N ILE A 170 -4.37 3.75 13.88
CA ILE A 170 -4.68 2.38 14.32
C ILE A 170 -4.25 2.19 15.78
N GLU A 171 -3.06 2.65 16.16
CA GLU A 171 -2.57 2.59 17.53
C GLU A 171 -3.48 3.37 18.49
N ALA A 172 -3.95 4.56 18.11
CA ALA A 172 -4.89 5.33 18.90
C ALA A 172 -6.22 4.59 19.13
N ARG A 173 -6.76 3.94 18.10
CA ARG A 173 -7.97 3.10 18.22
C ARG A 173 -7.73 1.91 19.13
N VAL A 174 -6.58 1.24 19.00
CA VAL A 174 -6.22 0.11 19.87
C VAL A 174 -6.04 0.57 21.33
N ALA A 175 -5.46 1.74 21.55
CA ALA A 175 -5.34 2.34 22.89
C ALA A 175 -6.73 2.62 23.50
N GLU A 176 -7.65 3.21 22.72
CA GLU A 176 -9.03 3.44 23.15
C GLU A 176 -9.75 2.14 23.51
N GLU A 177 -9.63 1.08 22.68
CA GLU A 177 -10.24 -0.21 23.01
C GLU A 177 -9.57 -0.88 24.24
N THR A 178 -8.30 -0.56 24.51
CA THR A 178 -7.57 -1.05 25.69
C THR A 178 -8.11 -0.38 26.95
N GLU A 179 -8.25 0.95 26.92
CA GLU A 179 -8.77 1.75 28.03
C GLU A 179 -10.22 1.39 28.36
N ASN A 180 -11.05 1.18 27.33
CA ASN A 180 -12.44 0.73 27.48
C ASN A 180 -12.56 -0.72 27.96
N GLY A 181 -11.43 -1.43 28.17
CA GLY A 181 -11.37 -2.83 28.60
C GLY A 181 -11.89 -3.82 27.55
N ARG A 182 -12.32 -3.35 26.37
CA ARG A 182 -12.95 -4.17 25.32
C ARG A 182 -11.98 -5.14 24.67
N LEU A 183 -10.70 -4.76 24.55
CA LEU A 183 -9.67 -5.62 23.94
C LEU A 183 -9.45 -6.92 24.71
N PHE A 184 -9.51 -6.88 26.04
CA PHE A 184 -9.18 -8.03 26.89
C PHE A 184 -10.40 -8.77 27.44
N THR A 185 -11.59 -8.14 27.44
CA THR A 185 -12.82 -8.74 28.01
C THR A 185 -13.68 -9.47 26.99
N SER A 186 -13.53 -9.15 25.70
CA SER A 186 -14.37 -9.72 24.65
C SER A 186 -13.68 -10.95 24.03
N ARG A 187 -14.30 -12.14 24.12
CA ARG A 187 -13.91 -13.30 23.29
C ARG A 187 -14.27 -13.02 21.83
N ARG A 188 -13.48 -12.21 21.14
CA ARG A 188 -13.67 -11.95 19.71
C ARG A 188 -13.17 -13.13 18.88
N GLY A 189 -14.02 -13.64 18.01
CA GLY A 189 -13.62 -14.61 16.99
C GLY A 189 -12.78 -13.93 15.90
N ILE A 190 -11.98 -14.72 15.18
CA ILE A 190 -11.20 -14.23 14.02
C ILE A 190 -12.09 -13.56 12.97
N GLY A 191 -13.32 -14.05 12.78
CA GLY A 191 -14.30 -13.48 11.84
C GLY A 191 -14.73 -12.05 12.20
N GLU A 192 -15.03 -11.79 13.48
CA GLU A 192 -15.40 -10.45 13.94
C GLU A 192 -14.25 -9.44 13.76
N LEU A 193 -13.01 -9.88 13.96
CA LEU A 193 -11.82 -9.06 13.72
C LEU A 193 -11.70 -8.67 12.24
N TRP A 194 -11.92 -9.63 11.33
CA TRP A 194 -11.94 -9.35 9.89
C TRP A 194 -13.08 -8.41 9.49
N GLU A 195 -14.29 -8.58 10.03
CA GLU A 195 -15.41 -7.68 9.75
C GLU A 195 -15.16 -6.25 10.24
N MET A 196 -14.51 -6.08 11.38
CA MET A 196 -14.11 -4.75 11.87
C MET A 196 -13.03 -4.13 10.99
N ALA A 197 -12.02 -4.90 10.58
CA ALA A 197 -11.00 -4.42 9.66
C ALA A 197 -11.59 -4.03 8.30
N GLN A 198 -12.51 -4.84 7.77
CA GLN A 198 -13.17 -4.54 6.50
C GLN A 198 -14.03 -3.29 6.60
N ARG A 199 -14.82 -3.14 7.68
CA ARG A 199 -15.61 -1.93 7.90
C ARG A 199 -14.74 -0.68 7.96
N ASP A 200 -13.60 -0.76 8.65
CA ASP A 200 -12.66 0.35 8.72
C ASP A 200 -12.07 0.70 7.35
N ILE A 201 -11.72 -0.30 6.54
CA ILE A 201 -11.27 -0.10 5.15
C ILE A 201 -12.36 0.61 4.34
N ASP A 202 -13.60 0.14 4.43
CA ASP A 202 -14.74 0.71 3.70
C ASP A 202 -15.04 2.15 4.15
N GLU A 203 -14.93 2.43 5.45
CA GLU A 203 -15.07 3.77 6.02
C GLU A 203 -13.96 4.70 5.51
N GLN A 204 -12.69 4.27 5.49
CA GLN A 204 -11.60 5.08 4.96
C GLN A 204 -11.78 5.35 3.45
N GLU A 205 -12.11 4.32 2.68
CA GLU A 205 -12.36 4.45 1.25
C GLU A 205 -13.53 5.44 0.98
N ALA A 206 -14.59 5.37 1.77
CA ALA A 206 -15.72 6.30 1.67
C ALA A 206 -15.33 7.74 2.00
N LEU A 207 -14.51 7.97 3.05
CA LEU A 207 -14.04 9.29 3.42
C LEU A 207 -13.19 9.93 2.31
N TYR A 208 -12.23 9.18 1.77
CA TYR A 208 -11.38 9.67 0.69
C TYR A 208 -12.14 9.85 -0.62
N SER A 209 -13.06 8.95 -0.95
CA SER A 209 -13.93 9.08 -2.14
C SER A 209 -14.89 10.27 -2.04
N ALA A 210 -15.43 10.56 -0.86
CA ALA A 210 -16.29 11.72 -0.65
C ALA A 210 -15.51 13.03 -0.81
N ALA A 211 -14.30 13.12 -0.26
CA ALA A 211 -13.42 14.27 -0.44
C ALA A 211 -13.11 14.56 -1.92
N GLU A 212 -12.89 13.51 -2.73
CA GLU A 212 -12.68 13.67 -4.18
C GLU A 212 -13.94 14.14 -4.92
N GLN A 213 -15.13 13.69 -4.49
CA GLN A 213 -16.41 14.05 -5.13
C GLN A 213 -16.85 15.48 -4.81
N GLU A 214 -16.68 15.94 -3.57
CA GLU A 214 -17.02 17.32 -3.17
C GLU A 214 -16.33 18.36 -4.06
N GLU A 215 -15.15 18.03 -4.56
CA GLU A 215 -14.32 18.92 -5.39
C GLU A 215 -14.71 18.85 -6.88
N SER A 216 -15.18 17.70 -7.35
CA SER A 216 -15.71 17.52 -8.71
C SER A 216 -17.03 18.26 -8.90
N CYS A 217 -17.83 18.41 -7.84
CA CYS A 217 -19.13 19.07 -7.90
C CYS A 217 -19.08 20.62 -7.88
N ILE A 218 -17.91 21.26 -7.82
CA ILE A 218 -17.76 22.74 -7.82
C ILE A 218 -17.67 23.34 -9.24
N VAL A 219 -18.16 22.63 -10.27
CA VAL A 219 -18.34 23.21 -11.61
C VAL A 219 -19.81 23.17 -11.97
N VAL A 220 -20.51 24.31 -11.83
CA VAL A 220 -21.42 24.94 -12.83
C VAL A 220 -21.87 26.30 -12.26
N GLN A 221 -21.47 27.43 -12.86
CA GLN A 221 -22.38 28.28 -13.64
C GLN A 221 -21.64 29.47 -14.32
N PRO A 222 -22.02 29.80 -15.58
CA PRO A 222 -21.43 30.87 -16.41
C PRO A 222 -21.80 32.28 -15.98
#